data_AF-A0AAW7S923-F1
#
_entry.id   AF-A0AAW7S923-F1
#
_cell.length_a   1.000
_cell.length_b   1.000
_cell.length_c   1.000
_cell.angle_alpha   90.00
_cell.angle_beta   90.00
_cell.angle_gamma   90.00
#
_symmetry.space_group_name_H-M   'P 1'
#
loop_
_entity.id
_entity.type
_entity.pdbx_description
1 polymer ?
#
loop_
_entity_poly.entity_id
_entity_poly.type
_entity_poly.pdbx_seq_one_letter_code
_entity_poly.pdbx_strand_id
1 'polypeptide(L)'
;MPLSLSPVIAGTPFDIGVRLGELARPVFDAYMRQSRAWQAVRGWRGHPFVADAIDEAALLRVLGDRAPEGLPIYRDGPTDRDDENTLATAVFEIHDTAIAFTVHQHGTQRFATRIVASAHTHRAS
;
A
#
# COMPACT_ATOMS: atom_id res chain seq x y z
N MET A 1 -3.95 -15.82 -25.38
CA MET A 1 -2.75 -15.00 -25.08
C MET A 1 -2.21 -15.45 -23.74
N PRO A 2 -0.95 -15.89 -23.62
CA PRO A 2 -0.38 -16.09 -22.31
C PRO A 2 -0.22 -14.72 -21.65
N LEU A 3 -0.56 -14.65 -20.36
CA LEU A 3 -0.30 -13.51 -19.50
C LEU A 3 1.19 -13.22 -19.57
N SER A 4 1.56 -12.07 -20.13
CA SER A 4 2.93 -11.57 -20.10
C SER A 4 3.32 -11.45 -18.63
N LEU A 5 4.29 -12.28 -18.20
CA LEU A 5 4.89 -12.16 -16.89
C LEU A 5 5.50 -10.76 -16.80
N SER A 6 4.87 -9.88 -16.03
CA SER A 6 5.39 -8.57 -15.71
C SER A 6 6.86 -8.68 -15.28
N PRO A 7 7.74 -7.76 -15.72
CA PRO A 7 9.16 -7.83 -15.44
C PRO A 7 9.37 -7.91 -13.92
N VAL A 8 10.20 -8.84 -13.48
CA VAL A 8 10.60 -8.98 -12.09
C VAL A 8 11.06 -7.61 -11.59
N ILE A 9 10.41 -7.08 -10.55
CA ILE A 9 10.80 -5.84 -9.89
C ILE A 9 11.83 -6.21 -8.83
N ALA A 10 13.05 -5.71 -8.98
CA ALA A 10 14.17 -5.98 -8.08
C ALA A 10 14.88 -4.66 -7.72
N GLY A 11 15.52 -4.63 -6.55
CA GLY A 11 16.21 -3.46 -6.03
C GLY A 11 16.09 -3.39 -4.50
N THR A 12 16.45 -2.25 -3.91
CA THR A 12 16.16 -2.00 -2.50
C THR A 12 14.64 -1.94 -2.26
N PRO A 13 14.15 -2.10 -1.01
CA PRO A 13 12.73 -1.90 -0.70
C PRO A 13 12.17 -0.57 -1.23
N PHE A 14 12.98 0.49 -1.20
CA PHE A 14 12.63 1.79 -1.76
C PHE A 14 12.46 1.74 -3.28
N ASP A 15 13.42 1.15 -4.00
CA ASP A 15 13.36 1.01 -5.47
C ASP A 15 12.15 0.19 -5.91
N ILE A 16 11.85 -0.89 -5.18
CA ILE A 16 10.66 -1.72 -5.40
C ILE A 16 9.40 -0.89 -5.22
N GLY A 17 9.29 -0.11 -4.14
CA GLY A 17 8.17 0.80 -3.89
C GLY A 17 7.97 1.83 -5.00
N VAL A 18 9.05 2.46 -5.48
CA VAL A 18 9.00 3.41 -6.60
C VAL A 18 8.47 2.73 -7.86
N ARG A 19 9.00 1.55 -8.21
CA ARG A 19 8.59 0.81 -9.41
C ARG A 19 7.14 0.35 -9.36
N LEU A 20 6.66 -0.10 -8.21
CA LEU A 20 5.24 -0.42 -8.01
C LEU A 20 4.36 0.82 -8.25
N GLY A 21 4.77 1.98 -7.73
CA GLY A 21 4.09 3.25 -7.96
C GLY A 21 4.04 3.64 -9.44
N GLU A 22 5.16 3.50 -10.18
CA GLU A 22 5.22 3.79 -11.62
C GLU A 22 4.28 2.91 -12.45
N LEU A 23 4.23 1.61 -12.14
CA LEU A 23 3.37 0.64 -12.81
C LEU A 23 1.88 0.89 -12.53
N ALA A 24 1.56 1.24 -11.28
CA ALA A 24 0.21 1.53 -10.85
C ALA A 24 -0.29 2.89 -11.40
N ARG A 25 0.59 3.88 -11.52
CA ARG A 25 0.24 5.26 -11.93
C ARG A 25 -0.76 5.37 -13.10
N PRO A 26 -0.57 4.75 -14.27
CA PRO A 26 -1.53 4.90 -15.38
C PRO A 26 -2.93 4.33 -15.07
N VAL A 27 -3.02 3.35 -14.17
CA VAL A 27 -4.31 2.77 -13.70
C VAL A 27 -4.96 3.70 -12.69
N PHE A 28 -4.16 4.26 -11.79
CA PHE A 28 -4.64 5.06 -10.67
C PHE A 28 -4.77 6.55 -10.99
N ASP A 29 -4.22 7.06 -12.10
CA ASP A 29 -4.13 8.50 -12.39
C ASP A 29 -5.48 9.21 -12.40
N ALA A 30 -6.51 8.60 -13.01
CA ALA A 30 -7.86 9.17 -13.02
C ALA A 30 -8.49 9.17 -11.62
N TYR A 31 -8.34 8.05 -10.90
CA TYR A 31 -8.82 7.89 -9.53
C TYR A 31 -8.13 8.85 -8.55
N MET A 32 -6.81 9.00 -8.64
CA MET A 32 -6.02 9.85 -7.76
C MET A 32 -6.33 11.34 -7.92
N ARG A 33 -6.75 11.79 -9.11
CA ARG A 33 -7.16 13.19 -9.31
C ARG A 33 -8.44 13.55 -8.57
N GLN A 34 -9.38 12.61 -8.45
CA GLN A 34 -10.66 12.82 -7.77
C GLN A 34 -10.65 12.40 -6.30
N SER A 35 -9.69 11.54 -5.90
CA SER A 35 -9.69 10.92 -4.58
C SER A 35 -9.36 11.89 -3.45
N ARG A 36 -10.31 12.12 -2.56
CA ARG A 36 -10.12 12.96 -1.37
C ARG A 36 -9.24 12.28 -0.33
N ALA A 37 -9.38 10.96 -0.20
CA ALA A 37 -8.49 10.16 0.65
C ALA A 37 -7.03 10.30 0.19
N TRP A 38 -6.76 10.24 -1.11
CA TRP A 38 -5.42 10.48 -1.65
C TRP A 38 -4.93 11.91 -1.39
N GLN A 39 -5.82 12.91 -1.45
CA GLN A 39 -5.49 14.30 -1.13
C GLN A 39 -5.08 14.50 0.34
N ALA A 40 -5.66 13.72 1.27
CA ALA A 40 -5.27 13.71 2.67
C ALA A 40 -3.90 13.03 2.86
N VAL A 41 -3.71 11.84 2.27
CA VAL A 41 -2.45 11.08 2.36
C VAL A 41 -1.26 11.88 1.82
N ARG A 42 -1.40 12.57 0.69
CA ARG A 42 -0.30 13.40 0.13
C ARG A 42 0.12 14.55 1.05
N GLY A 43 -0.72 14.98 1.99
CA GLY A 43 -0.36 15.98 2.99
C GLY A 43 0.73 15.49 3.96
N TRP A 44 0.84 14.18 4.15
CA TRP A 44 1.87 13.55 4.98
C TRP A 44 3.21 13.37 4.25
N ARG A 45 3.27 13.64 2.94
CA ARG A 45 4.51 13.52 2.16
C ARG A 45 5.56 14.50 2.68
N GLY A 46 6.68 13.98 3.16
CA GLY A 46 7.78 14.78 3.72
C GLY A 46 7.51 15.27 5.15
N HIS A 47 6.42 14.83 5.79
CA HIS A 47 6.18 15.11 7.21
C HIS A 47 7.25 14.38 8.05
N PRO A 48 7.82 15.00 9.11
CA PRO A 48 8.90 14.39 9.92
C PRO A 48 8.52 13.01 10.48
N PHE A 49 7.26 12.83 10.87
CA PHE A 49 6.70 11.54 11.29
C PHE A 49 6.88 10.41 10.25
N VAL A 50 6.90 10.75 8.97
CA VAL A 50 7.07 9.82 7.84
C VAL A 50 8.54 9.75 7.37
N ALA A 51 9.38 10.72 7.75
CA ALA A 51 10.77 10.80 7.34
C ALA A 51 11.69 9.89 8.17
N ASP A 52 11.32 9.63 9.43
CA ASP A 52 12.03 8.68 10.29
C ASP A 52 11.62 7.23 9.97
N ALA A 53 12.42 6.24 10.39
CA ALA A 53 12.10 4.82 10.19
C ALA A 53 10.75 4.48 10.86
N ILE A 54 9.71 4.40 10.04
CA ILE A 54 8.33 4.12 10.45
C ILE A 54 8.16 2.61 10.57
N ASP A 55 7.76 2.11 11.73
CA ASP A 55 7.35 0.71 11.88
C ASP A 55 5.90 0.50 11.39
N GLU A 56 5.47 -0.77 11.25
CA GLU A 56 4.10 -1.11 10.82
C GLU A 56 3.04 -0.41 11.68
N ALA A 57 3.23 -0.37 13.00
CA ALA A 57 2.29 0.24 13.93
C ALA A 57 2.12 1.75 13.66
N ALA A 58 3.21 2.44 13.34
CA ALA A 58 3.19 3.85 12.99
C ALA A 58 2.53 4.11 11.63
N LEU A 59 2.74 3.25 10.63
CA LEU A 59 2.04 3.32 9.35
C LEU A 59 0.53 3.09 9.50
N LEU A 60 0.14 2.05 10.25
CA LEU A 60 -1.26 1.74 10.52
C LEU A 60 -1.97 2.88 11.26
N ARG A 61 -1.27 3.59 12.14
CA ARG A 61 -1.82 4.75 12.85
C ARG A 61 -2.07 5.94 11.92
N VAL A 62 -1.20 6.19 10.93
CA VAL A 62 -1.45 7.22 9.90
C VAL A 62 -2.63 6.83 9.02
N LEU A 63 -2.67 5.58 8.54
CA LEU A 63 -3.75 5.11 7.67
C LEU A 63 -5.06 4.91 8.42
N GLY A 64 -5.02 4.78 9.74
CA GLY A 64 -6.17 4.74 10.64
C GLY A 64 -6.64 6.13 11.09
N ASP A 65 -6.12 7.22 10.53
CA ASP A 65 -6.54 8.57 10.86
C ASP A 65 -8.04 8.79 10.58
N ARG A 66 -8.75 9.19 11.63
CA ARG A 66 -10.18 9.50 11.64
C ARG A 66 -10.43 10.91 12.16
N ALA A 67 -9.47 11.83 12.00
CA ALA A 67 -9.55 13.17 12.55
C ALA A 67 -10.93 13.81 12.26
N PRO A 68 -11.61 14.37 13.28
CA PRO A 68 -12.96 14.91 13.15
C PRO A 68 -12.99 16.20 12.32
N GLU A 69 -11.83 16.84 12.14
CA GLU A 69 -11.64 18.03 11.32
C GLU A 69 -10.65 17.74 10.20
N GLY A 70 -10.96 18.17 8.97
CA GLY A 70 -10.18 17.87 7.77
C GLY A 70 -10.74 16.73 6.92
N LEU A 71 -9.93 16.20 6.01
CA LEU A 71 -10.26 15.01 5.22
C LEU A 71 -9.59 13.79 5.89
N PRO A 72 -10.33 12.96 6.63
CA PRO A 72 -9.75 11.78 7.28
C PRO A 72 -9.26 10.78 6.23
N ILE A 73 -8.17 10.09 6.54
CA ILE A 73 -7.62 9.04 5.66
C ILE A 73 -8.48 7.77 5.73
N TYR A 74 -8.85 7.34 6.93
CA TYR A 74 -9.71 6.18 7.14
C TYR A 74 -11.19 6.59 7.12
N ARG A 75 -11.94 6.07 6.15
CA ARG A 75 -13.38 6.33 5.99
C ARG A 75 -14.16 5.01 6.02
N ASP A 76 -15.18 4.88 6.84
CA ASP A 76 -16.07 3.70 6.87
C ASP A 76 -17.54 4.10 7.12
N GLY A 77 -17.90 5.30 6.70
CA GLY A 77 -19.22 5.85 6.91
C GLY A 77 -20.26 5.10 6.08
N PRO A 78 -21.37 4.61 6.66
CA PRO A 78 -22.41 3.91 5.91
C PRO A 78 -23.16 4.84 4.93
N THR A 79 -22.98 6.16 5.06
CA THR A 79 -23.57 7.20 4.22
C THR A 79 -22.52 7.95 3.40
N ASP A 80 -21.33 7.35 3.23
CA ASP A 80 -20.28 7.99 2.44
C ASP A 80 -20.73 8.17 0.99
N ARG A 81 -20.75 9.43 0.53
CA ARG A 81 -21.38 9.82 -0.74
C ARG A 81 -20.51 9.64 -1.96
N ASP A 82 -19.19 9.56 -1.78
CA ASP A 82 -18.23 9.41 -2.88
C ASP A 82 -17.70 7.97 -3.04
N ASP A 83 -18.24 7.01 -2.26
CA ASP A 83 -17.85 5.59 -2.26
C ASP A 83 -16.35 5.36 -1.99
N GLU A 84 -15.70 6.28 -1.28
CA GLU A 84 -14.27 6.19 -0.93
C GLU A 84 -14.01 5.58 0.45
N ASN A 85 -14.90 4.71 0.92
CA ASN A 85 -14.70 4.00 2.17
C ASN A 85 -13.45 3.09 2.10
N THR A 86 -12.59 3.20 3.10
CA THR A 86 -11.49 2.29 3.37
C THR A 86 -12.02 0.92 3.80
N LEU A 87 -12.05 -0.02 2.85
CA LEU A 87 -12.46 -1.40 3.13
C LEU A 87 -11.44 -2.15 4.00
N ALA A 88 -10.14 -1.92 3.75
CA ALA A 88 -9.04 -2.48 4.51
C ALA A 88 -7.73 -1.71 4.22
N THR A 89 -6.77 -1.85 5.11
CA THR A 89 -5.38 -1.39 4.93
C THR A 89 -4.47 -2.59 4.68
N ALA A 90 -3.73 -2.56 3.58
CA ALA A 90 -2.71 -3.55 3.24
C ALA A 90 -1.33 -3.01 3.62
N VAL A 91 -0.53 -3.80 4.35
CA VAL A 91 0.86 -3.48 4.66
C VAL A 91 1.78 -4.53 4.03
N PHE A 92 2.83 -4.04 3.37
CA PHE A 92 3.89 -4.87 2.80
C PHE A 92 5.22 -4.53 3.47
N GLU A 93 5.78 -5.47 4.22
CA GLU A 93 7.16 -5.37 4.67
C GLU A 93 8.05 -6.15 3.70
N ILE A 94 8.95 -5.44 3.05
CA ILE A 94 9.87 -6.01 2.06
C ILE A 94 11.18 -6.32 2.77
N HIS A 95 11.50 -7.61 2.90
CA HIS A 95 12.79 -8.10 3.38
C HIS A 95 13.61 -8.66 2.22
N ASP A 96 14.88 -8.97 2.47
CA ASP A 96 15.83 -9.46 1.46
C ASP A 96 15.37 -10.73 0.72
N THR A 97 14.62 -11.62 1.40
CA THR A 97 14.24 -12.94 0.87
C THR A 97 12.73 -13.17 0.84
N ALA A 98 11.95 -12.23 1.33
CA ALA A 98 10.51 -12.40 1.47
C ALA A 98 9.77 -11.07 1.61
N ILE A 99 8.49 -11.09 1.28
CA ILE A 99 7.56 -10.01 1.58
C ILE A 99 6.59 -10.54 2.65
N ALA A 100 6.52 -9.86 3.79
CA ALA A 100 5.39 -10.05 4.70
C ALA A 100 4.23 -9.19 4.20
N PHE A 101 3.04 -9.78 4.11
CA PHE A 101 1.84 -9.11 3.65
C PHE A 101 0.72 -9.29 4.68
N THR A 102 0.25 -8.20 5.25
CA THR A 102 -0.85 -8.16 6.22
C THR A 102 -1.99 -7.32 5.69
N VAL A 103 -3.22 -7.70 6.05
CA VAL A 103 -4.43 -6.92 5.77
C VAL A 103 -5.16 -6.66 7.07
N HIS A 104 -5.43 -5.39 7.33
CA HIS A 104 -6.09 -4.90 8.54
C HIS A 104 -7.43 -4.26 8.18
N GLN A 105 -8.49 -4.68 8.87
CA GLN A 105 -9.83 -4.10 8.71
C GLN A 105 -10.31 -3.60 10.06
N HIS A 106 -10.75 -2.34 10.12
CA HIS A 106 -11.13 -1.65 11.37
C HIS A 106 -10.02 -1.75 12.44
N GLY A 107 -8.75 -1.58 12.04
CA GLY A 107 -7.59 -1.67 12.93
C GLY A 107 -7.25 -3.08 13.43
N THR A 108 -7.98 -4.11 12.98
CA THR A 108 -7.71 -5.51 13.34
C THR A 108 -7.09 -6.25 12.17
N GLN A 109 -5.97 -6.94 12.39
CA GLN A 109 -5.39 -7.84 11.40
C GLN A 109 -6.39 -8.97 11.07
N ARG A 110 -6.78 -9.06 9.81
CA ARG A 110 -7.68 -10.11 9.29
C ARG A 110 -6.94 -11.19 8.52
N PHE A 111 -5.79 -10.85 7.98
CA PHE A 111 -4.98 -11.75 7.17
C PHE A 111 -3.50 -11.43 7.33
N ALA A 112 -2.68 -12.47 7.32
CA ALA A 112 -1.24 -12.36 7.25
C ALA A 112 -0.69 -13.53 6.42
N THR A 113 0.26 -13.23 5.54
CA THR A 113 1.00 -14.25 4.80
C THR A 113 2.44 -13.79 4.57
N ARG A 114 3.30 -14.75 4.24
CA ARG A 114 4.67 -14.51 3.85
C ARG A 114 4.89 -15.03 2.44
N ILE A 115 5.24 -14.12 1.53
CA ILE A 115 5.54 -14.43 0.15
C ILE A 115 7.07 -14.59 0.06
N VAL A 116 7.53 -15.81 -0.21
CA VAL A 116 8.95 -16.11 -0.41
C VAL A 116 9.24 -16.26 -1.89
N ALA A 117 10.46 -15.89 -2.31
CA ALA A 117 10.89 -16.15 -3.67
C ALA A 117 10.97 -17.67 -3.90
N SER A 118 10.14 -18.18 -4.82
CA SER A 118 10.29 -19.56 -5.30
C SER A 118 11.59 -19.63 -6.11
N ALA A 119 12.54 -20.47 -5.69
CA ALA A 119 13.69 -20.79 -6.53
C ALA A 119 13.16 -21.33 -7.87
N HIS A 120 13.30 -20.54 -8.93
CA HIS A 120 13.09 -21.05 -10.28
C HIS A 120 14.22 -22.04 -10.53
N THR A 121 13.95 -23.33 -10.37
CA THR A 121 14.81 -24.38 -10.91
C THR A 121 14.77 -24.21 -12.42
N HIS A 122 15.77 -23.52 -12.97
CA HIS A 122 15.99 -23.41 -14.40
C HIS A 122 16.40 -24.81 -14.87
N ARG A 123 15.42 -25.66 -15.22
CA ARG A 123 15.71 -26.92 -15.90
C ARG A 123 16.10 -26.56 -17.33
N ALA A 124 17.40 -26.47 -17.56
CA ALA A 124 17.95 -26.49 -18.91
C ALA A 124 17.53 -27.82 -19.57
N SER A 125 16.93 -27.75 -20.75
CA SER A 125 16.81 -28.83 -21.72
C SER A 125 17.11 -28.26 -23.09
#